data_AF-A0A2N2STU5-F1
#
_entry.id   AF-A0A2N2STU5-F1
#
_cell.length_a   1.000
_cell.length_b   1.000
_cell.length_c   1.000
_cell.angle_alpha   90.00
_cell.angle_beta   90.00
_cell.angle_gamma   90.00
#
_symmetry.space_group_name_H-M   'P 1'
#
loop_
_entity.id
_entity.type
_entity.pdbx_description
1 polymer ?
#
loop_
_entity_poly.entity_id
_entity_poly.type
_entity_poly.pdbx_seq_one_letter_code
_entity_poly.pdbx_strand_id
1 'polypeptide(L)' 'MPAGLINNYPFSDNRFDEMLSESGTARPHWQAFADRIESFSDDLLTQRSDFVRGAIEADGVSYNVYADPKGTKRPWELDM' A
#
# COMPACT_ATOMS: atom_id res chain seq x y z
N MET A 1 22.27 2.16 5.09
CA MET A 1 20.89 2.64 5.18
C MET A 1 20.18 2.12 3.95
N PRO A 2 19.32 1.10 4.01
CA PRO A 2 18.65 0.70 2.80
C PRO A 2 17.65 1.79 2.45
N ALA A 3 17.72 2.20 1.19
CA ALA A 3 16.85 3.14 0.54
C ALA A 3 15.42 2.58 0.61
N GLY A 4 14.62 3.16 1.52
CA GLY A 4 13.28 2.71 1.90
C GLY A 4 12.29 2.79 0.74
N LEU A 5 11.16 2.12 0.92
CA LEU A 5 9.98 1.95 0.04
C LEU A 5 9.84 2.95 -1.14
N ILE A 6 10.06 4.24 -0.91
CA ILE A 6 10.03 5.32 -1.93
C ILE A 6 11.03 5.09 -3.07
N ASN A 7 12.20 4.54 -2.79
CA ASN A 7 13.21 4.27 -3.82
C ASN A 7 12.82 3.09 -4.72
N ASN A 8 11.93 2.22 -4.24
CA ASN A 8 11.34 1.13 -5.03
C ASN A 8 9.96 1.52 -5.59
N TYR A 9 9.48 2.74 -5.32
CA TYR A 9 8.22 3.22 -5.84
C TYR A 9 8.32 3.42 -7.36
N PRO A 10 7.42 2.83 -8.17
CA PRO A 10 7.53 2.85 -9.62
C PRO A 10 7.15 4.23 -10.17
N PHE A 11 8.10 5.15 -10.16
CA PHE A 11 7.96 6.48 -10.77
C PHE A 11 7.90 6.39 -12.30
N SER A 12 7.01 7.18 -12.92
CA SER A 12 6.93 7.33 -14.37
C SER A 12 6.66 8.78 -14.71
N ASP A 13 7.49 9.33 -15.60
CA ASP A 13 7.40 10.69 -16.13
C ASP A 13 6.22 10.90 -17.10
N ASN A 14 5.63 9.81 -17.60
CA ASN A 14 4.53 9.83 -18.57
C ASN A 14 3.13 9.87 -17.91
N ARG A 15 3.05 10.06 -16.59
CA ARG A 15 1.78 10.23 -15.87
C ARG A 15 1.96 11.18 -14.68
N PHE A 16 0.87 11.77 -14.24
CA PHE A 16 0.88 12.53 -13.00
C PHE A 16 1.07 11.58 -11.83
N ASP A 17 2.09 11.87 -11.01
CA ASP A 17 2.37 11.13 -9.79
C ASP A 17 1.85 11.91 -8.58
N GLU A 18 0.97 11.27 -7.82
CA GLU A 18 0.33 11.86 -6.65
C GLU A 18 1.34 12.08 -5.51
N MET A 19 2.33 11.20 -5.39
CA MET A 19 3.28 11.18 -4.28
C MET A 19 4.57 11.92 -4.63
N LEU A 20 5.11 11.68 -5.82
CA LEU A 20 6.37 12.25 -6.28
C LEU A 20 6.15 13.48 -7.18
N SER A 21 7.01 14.47 -7.06
CA SER A 21 7.13 15.55 -8.04
C SER A 21 7.88 15.06 -9.29
N GLU A 22 7.91 15.90 -10.32
CA GLU A 22 8.70 15.66 -11.54
C GLU A 22 10.21 15.46 -11.26
N SER A 23 10.70 15.95 -10.11
CA SER A 23 12.07 15.74 -9.64
C SER A 23 12.29 14.41 -8.91
N GLY A 24 11.27 13.54 -8.82
CA GLY A 24 11.35 12.25 -8.11
C GLY A 24 11.36 12.37 -6.58
N THR A 25 11.06 13.56 -6.05
CA THR A 25 11.02 13.82 -4.60
C THR A 25 9.58 13.82 -4.09
N ALA A 26 9.36 13.38 -2.84
CA ALA A 26 8.02 13.44 -2.25
C ALA A 26 7.49 14.88 -2.24
N ARG A 27 6.22 15.05 -2.65
CA ARG A 27 5.56 16.36 -2.59
C ARG A 27 5.35 16.79 -1.12
N PRO A 28 5.23 18.10 -0.83
CA PRO A 28 5.18 18.60 0.54
C PRO A 28 4.11 17.95 1.43
N HIS A 29 2.93 17.66 0.88
CA HIS A 29 1.84 17.00 1.63
C HIS A 29 2.10 15.53 1.94
N TRP A 30 3.02 14.88 1.22
CA TRP A 30 3.44 13.50 1.44
C TRP A 30 4.72 13.35 2.25
N GLN A 31 5.45 14.44 2.51
CA GLN A 31 6.75 14.37 3.20
C GLN A 31 6.63 13.72 4.60
N ALA A 32 5.64 14.12 5.39
CA ALA A 32 5.43 13.54 6.72
C ALA A 32 5.11 12.03 6.67
N PHE A 33 4.42 11.58 5.61
CA PHE A 33 4.14 10.17 5.39
C PHE A 33 5.40 9.42 4.95
N ALA A 34 6.15 9.98 4.00
CA ALA A 34 7.43 9.47 3.53
C ALA A 34 8.41 9.25 4.71
N ASP A 35 8.64 10.29 5.52
CA ASP A 35 9.53 10.24 6.69
C ASP A 35 9.08 9.17 7.70
N ARG A 36 7.75 9.02 7.87
CA ARG A 36 7.19 8.04 8.79
C ARG A 36 7.41 6.61 8.30
N ILE A 37 7.22 6.35 7.01
CA ILE A 37 7.43 5.03 6.43
C ILE A 37 8.91 4.65 6.45
N GLU A 38 9.80 5.59 6.10
CA GLU A 38 11.25 5.39 6.16
C GLU A 38 11.77 5.13 7.59
N SER A 39 11.03 5.57 8.62
CA SER A 39 11.38 5.29 10.02
C SER A 39 11.11 3.86 10.47
N PHE A 40 10.35 3.06 9.69
CA PHE A 40 10.07 1.67 10.03
C PHE A 40 11.14 0.74 9.47
N SER A 41 11.47 -0.33 10.21
CA SER A 41 12.28 -1.42 9.67
C SER A 41 11.44 -2.31 8.75
N ASP A 42 12.10 -2.95 7.79
CA ASP A 42 11.45 -3.91 6.88
C ASP A 42 10.69 -4.99 7.66
N ASP A 43 11.28 -5.55 8.72
CA ASP A 43 10.65 -6.57 9.58
C ASP A 43 9.32 -6.09 10.17
N LEU A 44 9.24 -4.82 10.60
CA LEU A 44 8.03 -4.25 11.19
C LEU A 44 6.95 -4.03 10.14
N LEU A 45 7.33 -3.66 8.91
CA LEU A 45 6.40 -3.52 7.80
C LEU A 45 5.85 -4.89 7.36
N THR A 46 6.71 -5.90 7.24
CA THR A 46 6.28 -7.28 6.93
C THR A 46 5.34 -7.82 8.01
N GLN A 47 5.68 -7.65 9.30
CA GLN A 47 4.83 -8.09 10.40
C GLN A 47 3.44 -7.44 10.37
N ARG A 48 3.38 -6.13 10.05
CA ARG A 48 2.10 -5.42 9.90
C ARG A 48 1.31 -5.93 8.69
N SER A 49 2.00 -6.22 7.59
CA SER A 49 1.36 -6.76 6.39
C SER A 49 0.70 -8.12 6.65
N ASP A 50 1.42 -9.01 7.33
CA ASP A 50 0.93 -10.32 7.71
C ASP A 50 -0.22 -10.24 8.72
N PHE A 51 -0.12 -9.31 9.70
CA PHE A 51 -1.19 -9.06 10.66
C PHE A 51 -2.49 -8.63 9.97
N VAL A 52 -2.41 -7.66 9.03
CA VAL A 52 -3.60 -7.18 8.31
C VAL A 52 -4.18 -8.29 7.42
N ARG A 53 -3.34 -9.09 6.76
CA ARG A 53 -3.81 -10.26 5.99
C ARG A 53 -4.57 -11.25 6.88
N GLY A 54 -4.00 -11.60 8.03
CA GLY A 54 -4.64 -12.47 9.00
C GLY A 54 -5.94 -11.89 9.57
N ALA A 55 -6.00 -10.57 9.81
CA ALA A 55 -7.20 -9.89 10.27
C ALA A 55 -8.32 -9.93 9.21
N ILE A 56 -7.99 -9.71 7.93
CA ILE A 56 -8.94 -9.81 6.81
C ILE A 56 -9.50 -11.23 6.70
N GLU A 57 -8.64 -12.25 6.83
CA GLU A 57 -9.05 -13.66 6.81
C GLU A 57 -9.92 -14.04 8.02
N ALA A 58 -9.55 -13.58 9.22
CA ALA A 58 -10.21 -13.94 10.48
C ALA A 58 -11.56 -13.24 10.70
N ASP A 59 -11.67 -11.95 10.37
CA ASP A 59 -12.91 -11.18 10.53
C ASP A 59 -13.92 -11.47 9.41
N GLY A 60 -13.53 -12.25 8.40
CA GLY A 60 -14.43 -12.67 7.34
C GLY A 60 -15.06 -11.50 6.61
N VAL A 61 -14.32 -10.39 6.42
CA VAL A 61 -14.72 -9.19 5.65
C VAL A 61 -14.94 -9.60 4.19
N SER A 62 -16.07 -10.26 3.98
CA SER A 62 -16.57 -10.77 2.71
C SER A 62 -17.52 -9.72 2.20
N TYR A 63 -17.07 -8.89 1.27
CA TYR A 63 -17.99 -8.00 0.56
C TYR A 63 -18.99 -8.86 -0.22
N ASN A 64 -20.28 -8.76 0.12
CA ASN A 64 -21.34 -9.35 -0.70
C ASN A 64 -21.47 -8.50 -1.97
N VAL A 65 -20.91 -8.99 -3.09
CA VAL A 65 -21.14 -8.41 -4.41
C VAL A 65 -22.61 -8.65 -4.79
N TYR A 66 -23.48 -7.66 -4.59
CA TYR A 66 -24.83 -7.64 -5.14
C TYR A 66 -24.80 -7.28 -6.63
N ALA A 67 -24.18 -8.12 -7.48
CA ALA A 67 -24.30 -8.03 -8.94
C ALA A 67 -23.74 -9.25 -9.73
N ASP A 68 -23.51 -10.43 -9.14
CA ASP A 68 -23.05 -11.60 -9.92
C ASP A 68 -23.89 -12.86 -9.59
N PRO A 69 -24.60 -13.46 -10.58
CA PRO A 69 -25.33 -14.71 -10.39
C PRO A 69 -24.45 -15.92 -10.03
N LYS A 70 -23.11 -15.81 -10.13
CA LYS A 70 -22.17 -16.94 -9.98
C LYS A 70 -21.36 -16.95 -8.67
N GLY A 71 -21.68 -16.11 -7.70
CA GLY A 71 -21.31 -16.33 -6.29
C GLY A 71 -19.82 -16.59 -6.01
N THR A 72 -18.91 -15.99 -6.79
CA THR A 72 -17.47 -16.17 -6.56
C THR A 72 -16.99 -15.10 -5.59
N LYS A 73 -16.84 -15.46 -4.30
CA LYS A 73 -16.22 -14.58 -3.29
C LYS A 73 -14.76 -14.34 -3.67
N ARG A 74 -14.40 -13.10 -3.98
CA ARG A 74 -13.00 -12.67 -4.07
C ARG A 74 -12.68 -11.77 -2.86
N PRO A 75 -11.61 -12.05 -2.09
CA PRO A 75 -11.19 -11.17 -1.01
C PRO A 75 -10.70 -9.82 -1.60
N TRP A 76 -10.84 -8.74 -0.83
CA TRP A 76 -10.27 -7.44 -1.20
C TRP A 76 -8.74 -7.53 -1.17
N GLU A 77 -8.10 -7.16 -2.26
CA GLU A 77 -6.65 -6.93 -2.26
C GLU A 77 -6.41 -5.52 -1.69
N LEU A 78 -5.92 -5.47 -0.46
CA LEU A 78 -5.41 -4.24 0.12
C LEU A 78 -3.94 -4.13 -0.29
N ASP A 79 -3.63 -3.11 -1.09
CA ASP A 79 -2.26 -2.74 -1.38
C ASP A 79 -1.68 -2.02 -0.14
N MET A 80 -0.49 -2.44 0.32
CA MET A 80 0.19 -1.97 1.53
C MET A 80 1.63 -1.59 1.23
#